data_AF-A0A4Q2ZBI6-F1
#
_entry.id   AF-A0A4Q2ZBI6-F1
#
_cell.length_a   1.000
_cell.length_b   1.000
_cell.length_c   1.000
_cell.angle_alpha   90.00
_cell.angle_beta   90.00
_cell.angle_gamma   90.00
#
_symmetry.space_group_name_H-M   'P 1'
#
loop_
_entity.id
_entity.type
_entity.pdbx_description
1 polymer ?
#
loop_
_entity_poly.entity_id
_entity_poly.type
_entity_poly.pdbx_seq_one_letter_code
_entity_poly.pdbx_strand_id
1 'polypeptide(L)'
;MLVGNPPPYAALVWILKNVAEGEHGFTGNPVRHFQHLASRMSGPRAEIRAWRAWACFHLAEHVLERTVHPRDGRQIAREGLWIPGFRRALDEVTRKGWPGEGEVAKSVAASRGLA
;
A
#
# COMPACT_ATOMS: atom_id res chain seq x y z
N MET A 1 17.09 15.93 -6.20
CA MET A 1 15.62 16.07 -6.33
C MET A 1 15.12 14.85 -7.09
N LEU A 2 14.19 14.05 -6.55
CA LEU A 2 13.64 12.84 -7.19
C LEU A 2 12.70 13.15 -8.39
N VAL A 3 12.80 14.34 -9.00
CA VAL A 3 11.91 14.76 -10.11
C VAL A 3 12.07 13.84 -11.33
N GLY A 4 13.26 13.25 -11.52
CA GLY A 4 13.49 12.23 -12.55
C GLY A 4 13.09 10.80 -12.16
N ASN A 5 12.85 10.51 -10.87
CA ASN A 5 12.57 9.17 -10.36
C ASN A 5 11.54 9.21 -9.22
N PRO A 6 10.24 9.37 -9.53
CA PRO A 6 9.21 9.48 -8.51
C PRO A 6 9.08 8.19 -7.68
N PRO A 7 8.60 8.26 -6.42
CA PRO A 7 8.23 7.08 -5.65
C PRO A 7 7.28 6.15 -6.44
N PRO A 8 7.47 4.83 -6.39
CA PRO A 8 6.87 3.90 -7.34
C PRO A 8 5.38 3.55 -7.06
N TYR A 9 4.62 4.45 -6.43
CA TYR A 9 3.19 4.22 -6.15
C TYR A 9 2.37 4.07 -7.44
N ALA A 10 2.66 4.90 -8.45
CA ALA A 10 2.00 4.83 -9.75
C ALA A 10 2.33 3.52 -10.48
N ALA A 11 3.60 3.10 -10.44
CA ALA A 11 4.06 1.84 -11.03
C ALA A 11 3.39 0.63 -10.35
N LEU A 12 3.30 0.63 -9.01
CA LEU A 12 2.57 -0.40 -8.26
C LEU A 12 1.11 -0.48 -8.72
N VAL A 13 0.39 0.65 -8.76
CA VAL A 13 -1.01 0.69 -9.19
C VAL A 13 -1.18 0.18 -10.62
N TRP A 14 -0.26 0.53 -11.52
CA TRP A 14 -0.27 0.01 -12.89
C TRP A 14 -0.14 -1.52 -12.91
N ILE A 15 0.82 -2.10 -12.17
CA ILE A 15 0.98 -3.56 -12.07
C ILE A 15 -0.30 -4.20 -11.54
N LEU A 16 -0.87 -3.69 -10.44
CA LEU A 16 -2.06 -4.27 -9.82
C LEU A 16 -3.29 -4.26 -10.74
N LYS A 17 -3.43 -3.24 -11.60
CA LYS A 17 -4.50 -3.20 -12.61
C LYS A 17 -4.34 -4.26 -13.68
N ASN A 18 -3.14 -4.41 -14.25
CA ASN A 18 -2.88 -5.41 -15.28
C ASN A 18 -3.08 -6.84 -14.74
N VAL A 19 -2.80 -7.06 -13.45
CA VAL A 19 -3.14 -8.32 -12.76
C VAL A 19 -4.65 -8.50 -12.65
N ALA A 20 -5.39 -7.46 -12.22
CA ALA A 20 -6.84 -7.53 -12.07
C ALA A 20 -7.58 -7.79 -13.39
N GLU A 21 -7.04 -7.27 -14.50
CA GLU A 21 -7.56 -7.44 -15.86
C GLU A 21 -7.24 -8.83 -16.45
N GLY A 22 -6.47 -9.67 -15.72
CA GLY A 22 -6.16 -11.05 -16.11
C GLY A 22 -5.13 -11.16 -17.25
N GLU A 23 -4.55 -10.05 -17.67
CA GLU A 23 -3.64 -10.00 -18.82
C GLU A 23 -2.24 -10.55 -18.46
N HIS A 24 -1.78 -10.39 -17.20
CA HIS A 24 -0.41 -10.75 -16.80
C HIS A 24 -0.25 -11.24 -15.34
N GLY A 25 0.35 -12.43 -15.17
CA GLY A 25 1.09 -12.86 -13.97
C GLY A 25 0.28 -13.31 -12.73
N PHE A 26 0.79 -14.33 -12.01
CA PHE A 26 0.26 -14.79 -10.73
C PHE A 26 0.91 -14.00 -9.57
N THR A 27 0.27 -12.94 -9.07
CA THR A 27 0.80 -12.15 -7.93
C THR A 27 0.30 -12.62 -6.56
N GLY A 28 -0.42 -13.75 -6.50
CA GLY A 28 -1.06 -14.22 -5.27
C GLY A 28 -2.08 -13.19 -4.75
N ASN A 29 -1.97 -12.81 -3.48
CA ASN A 29 -2.84 -11.80 -2.87
C ASN A 29 -2.04 -10.58 -2.38
N PRO A 30 -1.94 -9.51 -3.19
CA PRO A 30 -1.20 -8.30 -2.83
C PRO A 30 -1.72 -7.60 -1.58
N VAL A 31 -3.04 -7.63 -1.33
CA VAL A 31 -3.65 -7.07 -0.12
C VAL A 31 -3.07 -7.75 1.13
N ARG A 32 -3.04 -9.08 1.15
CA ARG A 32 -2.42 -9.84 2.25
C ARG A 32 -0.92 -9.61 2.32
N HIS A 33 -0.23 -9.59 1.19
CA HIS A 33 1.21 -9.34 1.16
C HIS A 33 1.57 -8.04 1.89
N PHE A 34 0.91 -6.93 1.56
CA PHE A 34 1.19 -5.64 2.21
C PHE A 34 0.73 -5.61 3.67
N GLN A 35 -0.36 -6.30 4.03
CA GLN A 35 -0.79 -6.43 5.43
C GLN A 35 0.28 -7.11 6.30
N HIS A 36 0.80 -8.24 5.83
CA HIS A 36 1.88 -8.97 6.52
C HIS A 36 3.16 -8.15 6.54
N LEU A 37 3.54 -7.51 5.42
CA LEU A 37 4.72 -6.67 5.35
C LEU A 37 4.65 -5.51 6.36
N ALA A 38 3.53 -4.81 6.45
CA ALA A 38 3.36 -3.66 7.33
C ALA A 38 3.41 -4.06 8.82
N SER A 39 2.80 -5.19 9.18
CA SER A 39 2.71 -5.68 10.57
C SER A 39 3.97 -6.39 11.09
N ARG A 40 4.92 -6.71 10.19
CA ARG A 40 6.15 -7.46 10.53
C ARG A 40 7.43 -6.66 10.33
N MET A 41 7.31 -5.39 9.97
CA MET A 41 8.46 -4.57 9.61
C MET A 41 9.43 -4.39 10.78
N SER A 42 10.72 -4.62 10.55
CA SER A 42 11.77 -4.48 11.54
C SER A 42 13.06 -3.91 10.93
N GLY A 43 14.01 -3.57 11.80
CA GLY A 43 15.33 -3.03 11.42
C GLY A 43 15.34 -1.53 11.11
N PRO A 44 16.37 -1.04 10.38
CA PRO A 44 16.54 0.38 10.10
C PRO A 44 15.31 0.97 9.40
N ARG A 45 14.86 2.11 9.92
CA ARG A 45 13.70 2.85 9.39
C ARG A 45 12.43 1.99 9.28
N ALA A 46 12.27 0.99 10.16
CA ALA A 46 11.11 0.08 10.16
C ALA A 46 9.79 0.83 10.16
N GLU A 47 9.69 1.93 10.93
CA GLU A 47 8.45 2.69 11.05
C GLU A 47 7.97 3.26 9.71
N ILE A 48 8.79 4.04 8.99
CA ILE A 48 8.38 4.57 7.68
C ILE A 48 8.18 3.46 6.65
N ARG A 49 8.95 2.37 6.71
CA ARG A 49 8.73 1.22 5.83
C ARG A 49 7.37 0.57 6.09
N ALA A 50 6.95 0.45 7.35
CA ALA A 50 5.63 -0.05 7.72
C ALA A 50 4.53 0.88 7.20
N TRP A 51 4.69 2.20 7.34
CA TRP A 51 3.72 3.17 6.83
C TRP A 51 3.61 3.17 5.30
N ARG A 52 4.72 3.00 4.58
CA ARG A 52 4.70 2.77 3.13
C ARG A 52 3.95 1.50 2.76
N ALA A 53 4.20 0.41 3.49
CA ALA A 53 3.47 -0.84 3.29
C ALA A 53 1.97 -0.68 3.57
N TRP A 54 1.57 0.08 4.59
CA TRP A 54 0.16 0.40 4.83
C TRP A 54 -0.45 1.27 3.72
N ALA A 55 0.28 2.24 3.17
CA ALA A 55 -0.19 3.02 2.02
C ALA A 55 -0.40 2.12 0.79
N CYS A 56 0.55 1.22 0.50
CA CYS A 56 0.43 0.23 -0.57
C CYS A 56 -0.70 -0.78 -0.33
N PHE A 57 -0.95 -1.18 0.91
CA PHE A 57 -2.07 -2.03 1.30
C PHE A 57 -3.41 -1.42 0.86
N HIS A 58 -3.63 -0.14 1.16
CA HIS A 58 -4.89 0.55 0.78
C HIS A 58 -5.00 0.75 -0.73
N LEU A 59 -3.90 1.10 -1.41
CA LEU A 59 -3.88 1.15 -2.88
C LEU A 59 -4.26 -0.20 -3.48
N ALA A 60 -3.71 -1.30 -2.95
CA ALA A 60 -4.02 -2.64 -3.43
C ALA A 60 -5.46 -3.04 -3.14
N GLU A 61 -5.96 -2.78 -1.93
CA GLU A 61 -7.34 -3.08 -1.57
C GLU A 61 -8.36 -2.27 -2.39
N HIS A 62 -7.99 -1.06 -2.80
CA HIS A 62 -8.84 -0.20 -3.62
C HIS A 62 -8.85 -0.61 -5.10
N VAL A 63 -7.71 -1.06 -5.63
CA VAL A 63 -7.58 -1.45 -7.04
C VAL A 63 -8.10 -2.87 -7.30
N LEU A 64 -7.92 -3.78 -6.35
CA LEU A 64 -8.25 -5.20 -6.51
C LEU A 64 -9.62 -5.55 -5.94
N GLU A 65 -10.31 -6.52 -6.56
CA GLU A 65 -11.59 -7.01 -6.05
C GLU A 65 -11.41 -7.72 -4.70
N ARG A 66 -12.12 -7.25 -3.66
CA ARG A 66 -11.97 -7.73 -2.27
C ARG A 66 -12.39 -9.18 -2.05
N THR A 67 -13.30 -9.69 -2.87
CA THR A 67 -13.77 -11.09 -2.84
C THR A 67 -12.66 -12.05 -3.29
N VAL A 68 -11.90 -11.66 -4.31
CA VAL A 68 -10.77 -12.41 -4.87
C VAL A 68 -9.49 -12.18 -4.04
N HIS A 69 -9.28 -10.95 -3.56
CA HIS A 69 -8.11 -10.53 -2.80
C HIS A 69 -8.45 -10.06 -1.38
N PRO A 70 -9.05 -10.92 -0.53
CA PRO A 70 -9.47 -10.52 0.80
C PRO A 70 -8.26 -10.29 1.71
N ARG A 71 -8.45 -9.42 2.71
CA ARG A 71 -7.53 -9.28 3.86
C ARG A 71 -7.26 -10.62 4.54
N ASP A 72 -6.20 -10.69 5.35
CA ASP A 72 -5.96 -11.85 6.22
C ASP A 72 -6.72 -11.67 7.54
N GLY A 73 -7.97 -12.13 7.55
CA GLY A 73 -8.82 -12.09 8.73
C GLY A 73 -8.32 -12.97 9.89
N ARG A 74 -7.57 -14.04 9.60
CA ARG A 74 -7.00 -14.89 10.66
C ARG A 74 -5.90 -14.16 11.41
N GLN A 75 -5.05 -13.41 10.69
CA GLN A 75 -4.04 -12.56 11.32
C GLN A 75 -4.71 -11.50 12.20
N ILE A 76 -5.74 -10.81 11.67
CA ILE A 76 -6.47 -9.79 12.42
C ILE A 76 -7.02 -10.34 13.73
N ALA A 77 -7.73 -11.47 13.67
CA ALA A 77 -8.35 -12.06 14.86
C ALA A 77 -7.32 -12.59 15.86
N ARG A 78 -6.28 -13.29 15.40
CA ARG A 78 -5.30 -13.94 16.27
C ARG A 78 -4.37 -12.95 16.97
N GLU A 79 -4.04 -11.85 16.29
CA GLU A 79 -2.99 -10.93 16.74
C GLU A 79 -3.55 -9.59 17.22
N GLY A 80 -4.87 -9.39 17.16
CA GLY A 80 -5.50 -8.11 17.45
C GLY A 80 -5.00 -7.01 16.52
N LEU A 81 -4.69 -7.35 15.26
CA LEU A 81 -4.04 -6.41 14.34
C LEU A 81 -4.99 -5.27 14.00
N TRP A 82 -4.63 -4.07 14.44
CA TRP A 82 -5.28 -2.83 14.02
C TRP A 82 -4.75 -2.39 12.65
N ILE A 83 -5.64 -2.29 11.66
CA ILE A 83 -5.31 -1.77 10.34
C ILE A 83 -5.57 -0.26 10.34
N PRO A 84 -4.54 0.59 10.20
CA PRO A 84 -4.72 2.03 10.12
C PRO A 84 -5.50 2.41 8.86
N GLY A 85 -6.30 3.47 8.91
CA GLY A 85 -6.95 4.03 7.71
C GLY A 85 -5.96 4.68 6.73
N PHE A 86 -6.35 4.82 5.46
CA PHE A 86 -5.46 5.35 4.42
C PHE A 86 -4.94 6.75 4.76
N ARG A 87 -5.81 7.67 5.21
CA ARG A 87 -5.41 9.02 5.65
C ARG A 87 -4.30 8.98 6.71
N ARG A 88 -4.40 8.09 7.70
CA ARG A 88 -3.37 7.95 8.73
C ARG A 88 -2.05 7.46 8.16
N ALA A 89 -2.09 6.49 7.25
CA ALA A 89 -0.88 6.02 6.56
C ALA A 89 -0.24 7.13 5.72
N LEU A 90 -1.05 7.91 5.01
CA LEU A 90 -0.60 9.05 4.21
C LEU A 90 0.04 10.15 5.04
N ASP A 91 -0.57 10.52 6.18
CA ASP A 91 -0.02 11.51 7.12
C ASP A 91 1.37 11.07 7.61
N GLU A 92 1.53 9.79 7.93
CA GLU A 92 2.79 9.24 8.42
C GLU A 92 3.86 9.11 7.32
N VAL A 93 3.47 8.77 6.09
CA VAL A 93 4.35 8.82 4.91
C VAL A 93 4.81 10.24 4.64
N THR A 94 3.91 11.22 4.73
CA THR A 94 4.25 12.64 4.55
C THR A 94 5.25 13.12 5.59
N ARG A 95 5.06 12.72 6.85
CA ARG A 95 5.88 13.15 7.98
C ARG A 95 7.26 12.50 8.04
N LYS A 96 7.36 11.20 7.73
CA LYS A 96 8.58 10.39 7.94
C LYS A 96 9.29 9.97 6.65
N GLY A 97 8.61 10.15 5.53
CA GLY A 97 9.09 9.85 4.19
C GLY A 97 10.11 10.87 3.69
N TRP A 98 10.41 10.78 2.40
CA TRP A 98 11.20 11.81 1.74
C TRP A 98 10.33 13.06 1.51
N PRO A 99 10.94 14.25 1.38
CA PRO A 99 10.20 15.45 1.00
C PRO A 99 9.38 15.23 -0.28
N GLY A 100 8.07 15.50 -0.20
CA GLY A 100 7.12 15.33 -1.31
C GLY A 100 6.60 13.90 -1.54
N GLU A 101 7.05 12.89 -0.77
CA GLU A 101 6.59 11.51 -0.94
C GLU A 101 5.08 11.36 -0.74
N GLY A 102 4.56 11.97 0.32
CA GLY A 102 3.13 11.98 0.63
C GLY A 102 2.29 12.58 -0.48
N GLU A 103 2.74 13.67 -1.10
CA GLU A 103 2.02 14.31 -2.21
C GLU A 103 1.94 13.40 -3.44
N VAL A 104 3.02 12.65 -3.75
CA VAL A 104 3.00 11.66 -4.83
C VAL A 104 2.01 10.53 -4.50
N ALA A 105 2.06 9.98 -3.29
CA ALA A 105 1.12 8.93 -2.86
C ALA A 105 -0.34 9.40 -2.91
N LYS A 106 -0.60 10.62 -2.44
CA LYS A 106 -1.91 11.28 -2.46
C LYS A 106 -2.41 11.46 -3.89
N SER A 107 -1.58 11.98 -4.78
CA SER A 107 -1.92 12.19 -6.19
C SER A 107 -2.29 10.86 -6.88
N VAL A 108 -1.52 9.80 -6.62
CA VAL A 108 -1.82 8.46 -7.15
C VAL A 108 -3.15 7.95 -6.59
N ALA A 109 -3.38 8.04 -5.29
CA ALA A 109 -4.62 7.58 -4.66
C ALA A 109 -5.85 8.36 -5.18
N ALA A 110 -5.75 9.68 -5.27
CA ALA A 110 -6.81 10.54 -5.81
C ALA A 110 -7.15 10.17 -7.26
N SER A 111 -6.15 9.87 -8.10
CA SER A 111 -6.38 9.40 -9.49
C SER A 111 -7.13 8.07 -9.59
N ARG A 112 -7.28 7.36 -8.46
CA ARG A 112 -8.05 6.10 -8.35
C ARG A 112 -9.36 6.27 -7.58
N GLY A 113 -9.65 7.44 -7.02
CA GLY A 113 -10.83 7.65 -6.16
C GLY A 113 -10.65 7.18 -4.72
N LEU A 114 -9.41 6.96 -4.28
CA LEU A 114 -9.05 6.73 -2.89
C LEU A 114 -8.56 8.07 -2.31
N ALA A 115 -9.40 8.78 -1.56
CA ALA A 115 -9.07 10.06 -0.92
C ALA A 115 -9.35 10.00 0.60
#